data_AF-A0A519S974-F1
#
_entry.id   AF-A0A519S974-F1
#
_cell.length_a   1.000
_cell.length_b   1.000
_cell.length_c   1.000
_cell.angle_alpha   90.00
_cell.angle_beta   90.00
_cell.angle_gamma   90.00
#
_symmetry.space_group_name_H-M   'P 1'
#
loop_
_entity.id
_entity.type
_entity.pdbx_description
1 polymer ?
#
loop_
_entity_poly.entity_id
_entity_poly.type
_entity_poly.pdbx_seq_one_letter_code
_entity_poly.pdbx_strand_id
1 'polypeptide(L)'
;EQIAQQRGLAVGTMRQHLERAYSKGRDLRLEEFLSDSDLAAIAAARAQLGPEAGLRDLFDHLREKYDYFQLRLAGIRAQRGR
;
A
#
# COMPACT_ATOMS: atom_id res chain seq x y z
N GLU A 1 12.44 -6.92 23.49
CA GLU A 1 12.76 -5.87 22.49
C GLU A 1 12.72 -6.43 21.06
N GLN A 2 11.56 -6.89 20.56
CA GLN A 2 11.48 -7.68 19.31
C GLN A 2 10.70 -7.02 18.15
N ILE A 3 10.21 -5.79 18.29
CA ILE A 3 9.28 -5.19 17.32
C ILE A 3 10.01 -4.29 16.29
N ALA A 4 11.31 -4.02 16.47
CA ALA A 4 12.06 -3.10 15.62
C ALA A 4 12.70 -3.76 14.37
N GLN A 5 13.03 -5.05 14.41
CA GLN A 5 13.73 -5.72 13.29
C GLN A 5 12.82 -6.09 12.12
N GLN A 6 11.52 -6.29 12.35
CA GLN A 6 10.56 -6.62 11.29
C GLN A 6 10.31 -5.44 10.33
N ARG A 7 10.57 -4.19 10.77
CA ARG A 7 10.37 -2.97 9.97
C ARG A 7 11.47 -2.72 8.95
N GLY A 8 12.63 -3.36 9.07
CA GLY A 8 13.76 -3.19 8.14
C GLY A 8 13.57 -3.92 6.81
N LEU A 9 12.86 -5.06 6.80
CA LEU A 9 12.61 -5.85 5.59
C LEU A 9 11.61 -5.15 4.65
N ALA A 10 10.59 -4.48 5.21
CA ALA A 10 9.61 -3.73 4.43
C ALA A 10 10.24 -2.56 3.65
N VAL A 11 11.29 -1.90 4.20
CA VAL A 11 11.94 -0.76 3.51
C VAL A 11 12.73 -1.21 2.28
N GLY A 12 13.42 -2.36 2.35
CA GLY A 12 14.13 -2.93 1.20
C GLY A 12 13.18 -3.36 0.08
N THR A 13 12.06 -3.98 0.46
CA THR A 13 11.00 -4.41 -0.45
C THR A 13 10.27 -3.22 -1.07
N MET A 14 9.87 -2.21 -0.26
CA MET A 14 9.29 -0.96 -0.77
C MET A 14 10.19 -0.28 -1.80
N ARG A 15 11.49 -0.17 -1.50
CA ARG A 15 12.44 0.47 -2.42
C ARG A 15 12.52 -0.30 -3.73
N GLN A 16 12.63 -1.63 -3.70
CA GLN A 16 12.60 -2.46 -4.92
C GLN A 16 11.29 -2.31 -5.71
N HIS A 17 10.14 -2.29 -5.03
CA HIS A 17 8.85 -2.07 -5.70
C HIS A 17 8.78 -0.68 -6.34
N LEU A 18 9.26 0.37 -5.65
CA LEU A 18 9.35 1.72 -6.18
C LEU A 18 10.31 1.81 -7.38
N GLU A 19 11.48 1.17 -7.31
CA GLU A 19 12.44 1.12 -8.43
C GLU A 19 11.82 0.47 -9.67
N ARG A 20 11.14 -0.68 -9.52
CA ARG A 20 10.44 -1.36 -10.62
C ARG A 20 9.30 -0.52 -11.19
N ALA A 21 8.56 0.16 -10.33
CA ALA A 21 7.45 1.03 -10.68
C ALA A 21 7.92 2.25 -11.50
N TYR A 22 8.92 2.99 -11.00
CA TYR A 22 9.44 4.19 -11.65
C TYR A 22 10.26 3.90 -12.91
N SER A 23 11.01 2.78 -12.93
CA SER A 23 11.82 2.39 -14.09
C SER A 23 10.98 2.14 -15.35
N LYS A 24 9.69 1.79 -15.21
CA LYS A 24 8.82 1.49 -16.35
C LYS A 24 8.18 2.70 -17.02
N GLY A 25 8.23 3.92 -16.43
CA GLY A 25 7.97 5.21 -17.10
C GLY A 25 6.63 5.41 -17.85
N ARG A 26 5.76 4.41 -17.91
CA ARG A 26 4.49 4.40 -18.63
C ARG A 26 3.47 3.81 -17.70
N ASP A 27 2.58 4.68 -17.21
CA ASP A 27 1.32 4.35 -16.55
C ASP A 27 1.42 3.15 -15.59
N LEU A 28 1.68 3.43 -14.31
CA LEU A 28 1.68 2.40 -13.28
C LEU A 28 0.36 1.65 -13.32
N ARG A 29 0.36 0.50 -13.99
CA ARG A 29 -0.79 -0.39 -14.08
C ARG A 29 -1.03 -0.90 -12.68
N LEU A 30 -1.96 -0.27 -11.98
CA LEU A 30 -2.36 -0.65 -10.63
C LEU A 30 -2.71 -2.13 -10.56
N GLU A 31 -3.29 -2.67 -11.63
CA GLU A 31 -3.64 -4.08 -11.83
C GLU A 31 -2.42 -5.03 -11.77
N GLU A 32 -1.19 -4.55 -12.02
CA GLU A 32 0.04 -5.36 -11.84
C GLU A 32 0.40 -5.55 -10.35
N PHE A 33 -0.20 -4.77 -9.44
CA PHE A 33 0.16 -4.74 -8.02
C PHE A 33 -1.02 -5.02 -7.08
N LEU A 34 -2.22 -4.67 -7.51
CA LEU A 34 -3.46 -4.77 -6.74
C LEU A 34 -4.61 -5.08 -7.70
N SER A 35 -5.38 -6.12 -7.37
CA SER A 35 -6.63 -6.42 -8.06
C SER A 35 -7.73 -5.44 -7.64
N ASP A 36 -8.83 -5.39 -8.37
CA ASP A 36 -10.01 -4.59 -7.98
C ASP A 36 -10.53 -4.99 -6.58
N SER A 37 -10.53 -6.29 -6.27
CA SER A 37 -10.86 -6.82 -4.94
C SER A 37 -9.90 -6.33 -3.85
N ASP A 38 -8.61 -6.19 -4.15
CA ASP A 38 -7.63 -5.69 -3.17
C ASP A 38 -7.84 -4.19 -2.92
N LEU A 39 -8.12 -3.43 -3.98
CA LEU A 39 -8.49 -2.02 -3.88
C LEU A 39 -9.77 -1.83 -3.05
N ALA A 40 -10.78 -2.66 -3.27
CA ALA A 40 -12.02 -2.66 -2.47
C ALA A 40 -11.74 -2.97 -0.99
N ALA A 41 -10.89 -3.96 -0.71
CA ALA A 41 -10.51 -4.30 0.67
C ALA A 41 -9.76 -3.15 1.36
N ILE A 42 -8.79 -2.52 0.68
CA ILE A 42 -8.03 -1.38 1.23
C ILE A 42 -8.95 -0.17 1.44
N ALA A 43 -9.87 0.09 0.51
CA ALA A 43 -10.85 1.16 0.64
C ALA A 43 -11.80 0.93 1.82
N ALA A 44 -12.30 -0.30 1.99
CA ALA A 44 -13.15 -0.67 3.11
C ALA A 44 -12.41 -0.56 4.46
N ALA A 45 -11.14 -0.98 4.52
CA ALA A 45 -10.32 -0.80 5.72
C ALA A 45 -10.13 0.68 6.05
N ARG A 46 -9.88 1.53 5.04
CA ARG A 46 -9.75 2.99 5.25
C ARG A 46 -11.05 3.64 5.70
N ALA A 47 -12.19 3.18 5.20
CA ALA A 47 -13.50 3.65 5.65
C ALA A 47 -13.79 3.24 7.12
N GLN A 48 -13.38 2.04 7.53
CA GLN A 48 -13.54 1.56 8.91
C GLN A 48 -12.61 2.29 9.90
N LEU A 49 -11.37 2.55 9.52
CA LEU A 49 -10.40 3.25 10.36
C LEU A 49 -10.61 4.77 10.39
N GLY A 50 -11.26 5.32 9.36
CA GLY A 50 -11.57 6.74 9.24
C GLY A 50 -10.49 7.57 8.52
N PRO A 51 -10.76 8.86 8.29
CA PRO A 51 -9.90 9.73 7.46
C PRO A 51 -8.54 10.04 8.08
N GLU A 52 -8.42 9.97 9.41
CA GLU A 52 -7.20 10.21 10.19
C GLU A 52 -6.22 9.01 10.13
N ALA A 53 -6.69 7.85 9.66
CA ALA A 53 -5.90 6.63 9.64
C ALA A 53 -4.71 6.74 8.67
N GLY A 54 -3.52 6.47 9.19
CA GLY A 54 -2.29 6.46 8.42
C GLY A 54 -2.03 5.13 7.73
N LEU A 55 -0.93 5.06 6.96
CA LEU A 55 -0.51 3.82 6.29
C LEU A 55 -0.19 2.70 7.29
N ARG A 56 0.32 3.05 8.48
CA ARG A 56 0.64 2.08 9.53
C ARG A 56 -0.62 1.41 10.07
N ASP A 57 -1.68 2.18 10.29
CA ASP A 57 -2.95 1.67 10.80
C ASP A 57 -3.60 0.74 9.78
N LEU A 58 -3.55 1.09 8.49
CA LEU A 58 -3.98 0.22 7.40
C LEU A 58 -3.15 -1.07 7.33
N PHE A 59 -1.83 -0.96 7.46
CA PHE A 59 -0.92 -2.11 7.42
C PHE A 59 -1.25 -3.11 8.54
N ASP A 60 -1.45 -2.61 9.76
CA ASP A 60 -1.80 -3.43 10.92
C ASP A 60 -3.21 -4.03 10.81
N HIS A 61 -4.20 -3.21 10.43
CA HIS A 61 -5.59 -3.65 10.26
C HIS A 61 -5.75 -4.71 9.16
N LEU A 62 -4.97 -4.59 8.09
CA LEU A 62 -4.93 -5.57 6.99
C LEU A 62 -3.97 -6.74 7.27
N ARG A 63 -3.46 -6.85 8.51
CA ARG A 63 -2.57 -7.92 8.97
C ARG A 63 -1.37 -8.13 8.07
N GLU A 64 -0.76 -7.03 7.64
CA GLU A 64 0.46 -7.02 6.83
C GLU A 64 0.28 -7.72 5.46
N LYS A 65 -0.96 -7.96 5.02
CA LYS A 65 -1.28 -8.58 3.72
C LYS A 65 -0.75 -7.77 2.54
N TYR A 66 -0.66 -6.45 2.71
CA TYR A 66 -0.16 -5.52 1.70
C TYR A 66 0.99 -4.72 2.26
N ASP A 67 2.02 -4.50 1.45
CA ASP A 67 3.13 -3.63 1.81
C ASP A 67 2.73 -2.14 1.69
N TYR A 68 3.46 -1.27 2.39
CA TYR A 68 3.28 0.18 2.33
C TYR A 68 3.26 0.74 0.90
N PHE A 69 4.01 0.16 -0.05
CA PHE A 69 3.96 0.57 -1.45
C PHE A 69 2.55 0.39 -2.03
N GLN A 70 1.95 -0.79 -1.84
CA GLN A 70 0.61 -1.10 -2.33
C GLN A 70 -0.44 -0.21 -1.66
N LEU A 71 -0.36 -0.01 -0.34
CA LEU A 71 -1.27 0.86 0.41
C LEU A 71 -1.20 2.31 -0.09
N ARG A 72 0.02 2.81 -0.35
CA ARG A 72 0.23 4.15 -0.90
C ARG A 72 -0.31 4.27 -2.33
N LEU A 73 -0.08 3.26 -3.16
CA LEU A 73 -0.55 3.22 -4.54
C LEU A 73 -2.10 3.23 -4.61
N ALA A 74 -2.76 2.43 -3.76
CA ALA A 74 -4.21 2.44 -3.61
C ALA A 74 -4.74 3.83 -3.21
N GLY A 75 -4.07 4.50 -2.27
CA GLY A 75 -4.41 5.86 -1.85
C GLY A 75 -4.27 6.92 -2.95
N ILE A 76 -3.31 6.77 -3.86
CA ILE A 76 -3.13 7.66 -5.03
C ILE A 76 -4.27 7.46 -6.04
N ARG A 77 -4.66 6.20 -6.34
CA ARG A 77 -5.78 5.91 -7.24
C ARG A 77 -7.10 6.49 -6.70
N ALA A 78 -7.34 6.34 -5.40
CA ALA A 78 -8.54 6.87 -4.74
C ALA A 78 -8.64 8.40 -4.79
N GLN A 79 -7.52 9.13 -4.94
CA GLN A 79 -7.51 10.59 -5.10
C GLN A 79 -7.73 11.04 -6.54
N ARG A 80 -7.37 10.21 -7.53
CA ARG A 80 -7.50 10.53 -8.96
C ARG A 80 -8.88 10.21 -9.56
N GLY A 81 -9.67 9.37 -8.88
CA GLY A 81 -11.02 8.99 -9.31
C GLY A 81 -12.14 9.86 -8.71
N ARG A 82 -11.82 11.02 -8.10
CA ARG A 82 -12.80 11.98 -7.56
C ARG A 82 -12.83 13.25 -8.38
#